data_AF-A0A917WTR6-F1
#
_entry.id   AF-A0A917WTR6-F1
#
_cell.length_a   1.000
_cell.length_b   1.000
_cell.length_c   1.000
_cell.angle_alpha   90.00
_cell.angle_beta   90.00
_cell.angle_gamma   90.00
#
_symmetry.space_group_name_H-M   'P 1'
#
loop_
_entity.id
_entity.type
_entity.pdbx_description
1 polymer ?
#
loop_
_entity_poly.entity_id
_entity_poly.type
_entity_poly.pdbx_seq_one_letter_code
_entity_poly.pdbx_strand_id
1 'polypeptide(L)'
;MVAATVVALSSASIVPPAWAADRQPPTGMVAGIAVYDRITERFLYRSDAAKQFRSASLVKLLIALDHAWELGPDYVIPADDRAKLELMLRSSDDAAASEFWARNGRGLIVERMVARLGLRHTTPPPPDHSGWGSTGLSAEDVVRIYRYILDAAPAPVRNLMMRNLHESTRCGTDGFDQSFGIRSAFTTRSAVKQGWVNFGDSPRHPCTSEAAVGARRAATNEPEPIDYGSVALHTTGTVGRHDRTIVVVLSTHRPGTSYAQAGFALTNLTRSLPVPGAVPAPRLPRPEPGLWFGTWSSEVPVRAAATNSSTQVGTVPSRQEVRVSCQIQGEEVVRGNTRNDWWTYLPDLGGYMSNIFFEYPDNRLADVPVCT
;
A
#
# COMPACT_ATOMS: atom_id res chain seq x y z
N MET A 1 -45.55 51.19 -9.97
CA MET A 1 -45.04 49.80 -9.83
C MET A 1 -43.65 49.77 -10.43
N VAL A 2 -42.64 49.30 -9.69
CA VAL A 2 -41.27 49.15 -10.21
C VAL A 2 -41.09 47.70 -10.65
N ALA A 3 -40.77 47.47 -11.92
CA ALA A 3 -40.56 46.12 -12.45
C ALA A 3 -39.17 45.60 -12.02
N ALA A 4 -39.14 44.52 -11.25
CA ALA A 4 -37.91 43.86 -10.86
C ALA A 4 -37.37 43.01 -12.03
N THR A 5 -36.20 43.38 -12.56
CA THR A 5 -35.52 42.60 -13.60
C THR A 5 -34.81 41.41 -12.97
N VAL A 6 -35.34 40.20 -13.15
CA VAL A 6 -34.69 38.96 -12.71
C VAL A 6 -33.54 38.63 -13.67
N VAL A 7 -32.31 38.88 -13.25
CA VAL A 7 -31.12 38.40 -13.98
C VAL A 7 -30.95 36.91 -13.71
N ALA A 8 -31.30 36.09 -14.70
CA ALA A 8 -31.03 34.66 -14.66
C ALA A 8 -29.51 34.42 -14.78
N LEU A 9 -28.87 34.06 -13.68
CA LEU A 9 -27.49 33.57 -13.69
C LEU A 9 -27.45 32.25 -14.45
N SER A 10 -26.92 32.29 -15.68
CA SER A 10 -26.73 31.08 -16.47
C SER A 10 -25.69 30.20 -15.81
N SER A 11 -26.12 29.03 -15.33
CA SER A 11 -25.25 28.00 -14.78
C SER A 11 -24.25 27.53 -15.85
N ALA A 12 -23.05 28.08 -15.84
CA ALA A 12 -21.96 27.58 -16.67
C ALA A 12 -21.63 26.15 -16.20
N SER A 13 -22.15 25.15 -16.92
CA SER A 13 -21.80 23.75 -16.72
C SER A 13 -20.30 23.58 -16.92
N ILE A 14 -19.55 23.51 -15.81
CA ILE A 14 -18.13 23.16 -15.82
C ILE A 14 -18.05 21.69 -16.27
N VAL A 15 -17.93 21.49 -17.58
CA VAL A 15 -17.64 20.17 -18.14
C VAL A 15 -16.28 19.77 -17.58
N PRO A 16 -16.19 18.70 -16.75
CA PRO A 16 -14.91 18.27 -16.23
C PRO A 16 -14.02 17.85 -17.41
N PRO A 17 -12.73 18.20 -17.41
CA PRO A 17 -11.86 17.92 -18.55
C PRO A 17 -11.77 16.42 -18.82
N ALA A 18 -11.60 16.02 -20.07
CA ALA A 18 -11.79 14.64 -20.54
C ALA A 18 -10.99 13.54 -19.81
N TRP A 19 -9.94 13.89 -19.06
CA TRP A 19 -9.18 12.95 -18.20
C TRP A 19 -9.84 12.66 -16.84
N ALA A 20 -10.93 13.34 -16.49
CA ALA A 20 -11.78 13.05 -15.34
C ALA A 20 -12.98 12.13 -15.68
N ALA A 21 -13.02 11.62 -16.92
CA ALA A 21 -14.10 10.77 -17.44
C ALA A 21 -13.96 9.31 -17.01
N ASP A 22 -12.74 8.79 -16.85
CA ASP A 22 -12.51 7.45 -16.33
C ASP A 22 -11.94 7.48 -14.91
N ARG A 23 -12.74 6.95 -13.98
CA ARG A 23 -12.43 6.78 -12.56
C ARG A 23 -12.40 5.30 -12.19
N GLN A 24 -12.46 4.41 -13.17
CA GLN A 24 -12.33 2.98 -12.95
C GLN A 24 -10.87 2.62 -12.72
N PRO A 25 -10.59 1.57 -11.91
CA PRO A 25 -9.28 0.95 -11.89
C PRO A 25 -8.89 0.47 -13.29
N PRO A 26 -7.63 0.69 -13.74
CA PRO A 26 -7.15 0.11 -14.99
C PRO A 26 -7.15 -1.42 -14.95
N THR A 27 -7.20 -2.06 -16.12
CA THR A 27 -7.13 -3.53 -16.24
C THR A 27 -5.95 -4.11 -15.45
N GLY A 28 -6.23 -5.09 -14.60
CA GLY A 28 -5.23 -5.70 -13.71
C GLY A 28 -5.07 -5.01 -12.35
N MET A 29 -5.86 -3.97 -12.05
CA MET A 29 -5.96 -3.35 -10.73
C MET A 29 -7.38 -3.52 -10.19
N VAL A 30 -7.50 -3.92 -8.92
CA VAL A 30 -8.77 -3.94 -8.16
C VAL A 30 -8.65 -2.87 -7.09
N ALA A 31 -9.66 -2.00 -6.92
CA ALA A 31 -9.56 -0.90 -5.95
C ALA A 31 -10.85 -0.60 -5.18
N GLY A 32 -10.71 -0.39 -3.88
CA GLY A 32 -11.74 0.18 -3.00
C GLY A 32 -11.46 1.65 -2.77
N ILE A 33 -12.41 2.51 -3.14
CA ILE A 33 -12.22 3.95 -3.28
C ILE A 33 -13.26 4.70 -2.44
N ALA A 34 -12.82 5.67 -1.65
CA ALA A 34 -13.68 6.63 -0.99
C ALA A 34 -13.07 8.03 -0.99
N VAL A 35 -13.88 9.05 -1.32
CA VAL A 35 -13.53 10.46 -1.19
C VAL A 35 -14.62 11.14 -0.38
N TYR A 36 -14.25 11.77 0.73
CA TYR A 36 -15.17 12.39 1.68
C TYR A 36 -14.78 13.85 1.95
N ASP A 37 -15.70 14.77 1.70
CA ASP A 37 -15.51 16.20 2.00
C ASP A 37 -16.08 16.54 3.37
N ARG A 38 -15.21 16.91 4.31
CA ARG A 38 -15.59 17.26 5.68
C ARG A 38 -16.38 18.57 5.77
N ILE A 39 -16.30 19.45 4.78
CA ILE A 39 -17.06 20.72 4.80
C ILE A 39 -18.53 20.53 4.42
N THR A 40 -18.82 19.58 3.53
CA THR A 40 -20.20 19.23 3.13
C THR A 40 -20.72 17.96 3.82
N GLU A 41 -19.87 17.34 4.66
CA GLU A 41 -20.06 16.08 5.38
C GLU A 41 -20.48 14.88 4.50
N ARG A 42 -20.10 14.89 3.22
CA ARG A 42 -20.57 13.94 2.20
C ARG A 42 -19.44 13.20 1.52
N PHE A 43 -19.72 11.95 1.14
CA PHE A 43 -18.92 11.26 0.13
C PHE A 43 -19.13 11.91 -1.24
N LEU A 44 -18.05 12.36 -1.87
CA LEU A 44 -18.04 12.88 -3.23
C LEU A 44 -17.84 11.76 -4.27
N TYR A 45 -17.22 10.65 -3.86
CA TYR A 45 -17.04 9.46 -4.68
C TYR A 45 -16.89 8.21 -3.81
N ARG A 46 -17.46 7.09 -4.27
CA ARG A 46 -17.29 5.75 -3.70
C ARG A 46 -17.32 4.72 -4.82
N SER A 47 -16.44 3.72 -4.77
CA SER A 47 -16.46 2.52 -5.60
C SER A 47 -15.86 1.37 -4.80
N ASP A 48 -16.52 0.21 -4.72
CA ASP A 48 -16.14 -0.92 -3.84
C ASP A 48 -15.76 -0.50 -2.40
N ALA A 49 -16.37 0.56 -1.88
CA ALA A 49 -15.87 1.24 -0.68
C ALA A 49 -16.01 0.40 0.61
N ALA A 50 -16.90 -0.59 0.61
CA ALA A 50 -17.09 -1.56 1.69
C ALA A 50 -16.27 -2.86 1.50
N LYS A 51 -15.62 -3.06 0.35
CA LYS A 51 -14.78 -4.23 0.09
C LYS A 51 -13.58 -4.22 1.02
N GLN A 52 -13.24 -5.38 1.56
CA GLN A 52 -12.07 -5.54 2.42
C GLN A 52 -10.79 -5.71 1.59
N PHE A 53 -9.72 -5.10 2.07
CA PHE A 53 -8.36 -5.23 1.57
C PHE A 53 -7.42 -5.49 2.75
N ARG A 54 -6.31 -6.18 2.48
CA ARG A 54 -5.21 -6.35 3.44
C ARG A 54 -4.63 -4.99 3.79
N SER A 55 -4.76 -4.55 5.05
CA SER A 55 -4.40 -3.19 5.48
C SER A 55 -2.96 -2.78 5.20
N ALA A 56 -2.02 -3.73 5.18
CA ALA A 56 -0.60 -3.47 5.24
C ALA A 56 -0.29 -2.42 6.33
N SER A 57 0.56 -1.42 6.03
CA SER A 57 0.93 -0.37 6.98
C SER A 57 -0.17 0.63 7.35
N LEU A 58 -1.41 0.47 6.89
CA LEU A 58 -2.53 1.33 7.31
C LEU A 58 -3.05 1.02 8.71
N VAL A 59 -2.96 -0.23 9.17
CA VAL A 59 -3.35 -0.61 10.55
C VAL A 59 -2.56 0.14 11.62
N LYS A 60 -1.38 0.69 11.28
CA LYS A 60 -0.59 1.55 12.16
C LYS A 60 -1.39 2.76 12.69
N LEU A 61 -2.44 3.19 11.97
CA LEU A 61 -3.40 4.18 12.45
C LEU A 61 -4.19 3.67 13.67
N LEU A 62 -4.69 2.43 13.59
CA LEU A 62 -5.43 1.77 14.68
C LEU A 62 -4.51 1.46 15.87
N ILE A 63 -3.29 0.99 15.61
CA ILE A 63 -2.28 0.73 16.66
C ILE A 63 -1.96 2.00 17.45
N ALA A 64 -1.75 3.14 16.76
CA ALA A 64 -1.46 4.41 17.41
C ALA A 64 -2.66 4.95 18.23
N LEU A 65 -3.88 4.84 17.69
CA LEU A 65 -5.10 5.24 18.38
C LEU A 65 -5.39 4.38 19.62
N ASP A 66 -5.19 3.07 19.52
CA ASP A 66 -5.34 2.13 20.62
C ASP A 66 -4.34 2.41 21.74
N HIS A 67 -3.04 2.47 21.43
CA HIS A 67 -2.03 2.78 22.43
C HIS A 67 -2.28 4.14 23.09
N ALA A 68 -2.65 5.18 22.32
CA ALA A 68 -3.00 6.47 22.89
C ALA A 68 -4.18 6.40 23.87
N TRP A 69 -5.18 5.57 23.60
CA TRP A 69 -6.35 5.39 24.47
C TRP A 69 -6.02 4.64 25.77
N GLU A 70 -5.19 3.59 25.71
CA GLU A 70 -4.83 2.79 26.90
C GLU A 70 -3.96 3.58 27.91
N LEU A 71 -3.43 4.75 27.55
CA LEU A 71 -2.78 5.70 28.46
C LEU A 71 -3.77 6.50 29.33
N GLY A 72 -5.08 6.38 29.11
CA GLY A 72 -6.10 7.07 29.90
C GLY A 72 -6.31 8.55 29.51
N PRO A 73 -7.14 9.29 30.28
CA PRO A 73 -7.68 10.59 29.88
C PRO A 73 -6.65 11.73 29.76
N ASP A 74 -5.45 11.55 30.33
CA ASP A 74 -4.38 12.55 30.26
C ASP A 74 -3.55 12.44 28.97
N TYR A 75 -3.62 11.30 28.26
CA TYR A 75 -2.90 11.03 27.00
C TYR A 75 -1.39 11.32 27.05
N VAL A 76 -0.76 11.13 28.22
CA VAL A 76 0.67 11.36 28.44
C VAL A 76 1.47 10.20 27.87
N ILE A 77 1.88 10.32 26.61
CA ILE A 77 2.71 9.33 25.92
C ILE A 77 4.15 9.42 26.45
N PRO A 78 4.73 8.33 26.99
CA PRO A 78 6.15 8.25 27.38
C PRO A 78 7.10 8.61 26.23
N ALA A 79 8.30 9.11 26.55
CA ALA A 79 9.24 9.59 25.52
C ALA A 79 9.61 8.52 24.49
N ASP A 80 9.89 7.28 24.95
CA ASP A 80 10.26 6.17 24.07
C ASP A 80 9.10 5.73 23.16
N ASP A 81 7.89 5.67 23.72
CA ASP A 81 6.68 5.33 22.97
C ASP A 81 6.35 6.43 21.96
N ARG A 82 6.54 7.71 22.33
CA ARG A 82 6.41 8.84 21.41
C ARG A 82 7.36 8.71 20.21
N ALA A 83 8.64 8.45 20.45
CA ALA A 83 9.62 8.27 19.38
C ALA A 83 9.22 7.14 18.42
N LYS A 84 8.75 6.01 18.96
CA LYS A 84 8.24 4.87 18.17
C LYS A 84 6.99 5.20 17.38
N LEU A 85 6.00 5.90 17.97
CA LEU A 85 4.78 6.34 17.27
C LEU A 85 5.09 7.34 16.15
N GLU A 86 5.99 8.30 16.40
CA GLU A 86 6.40 9.28 15.39
C GLU A 86 7.08 8.58 14.20
N LEU A 87 8.01 7.66 14.45
CA LEU A 87 8.67 6.88 13.40
C LEU A 87 7.69 5.94 12.64
N MET A 88 6.82 5.24 13.37
CA MET A 88 5.79 4.34 12.83
C MET A 88 4.79 5.07 11.92
N LEU A 89 4.37 6.29 12.29
CA LEU A 89 3.40 7.05 11.52
C LEU A 89 4.04 7.76 10.31
N ARG A 90 5.25 8.33 10.45
CA ARG A 90 5.94 9.08 9.38
C ARG A 90 6.61 8.18 8.35
N SER A 91 7.47 7.29 8.83
CA SER A 91 8.35 6.41 8.05
C SER A 91 7.85 4.97 8.03
N SER A 92 6.60 4.74 8.43
CA SER A 92 5.93 3.44 8.32
C SER A 92 6.64 2.29 9.04
N ASP A 93 7.35 2.56 10.13
CA ASP A 93 8.24 1.57 10.76
C ASP A 93 7.54 0.32 11.30
N ASP A 94 8.07 -0.82 10.89
CA ASP A 94 7.53 -2.16 11.17
C ASP A 94 7.98 -2.73 12.51
N ALA A 95 9.15 -2.33 13.03
CA ALA A 95 9.64 -2.78 14.32
C ALA A 95 8.80 -2.15 15.44
N ALA A 96 8.58 -0.83 15.38
CA ALA A 96 7.69 -0.10 16.28
C ALA A 96 6.25 -0.65 16.22
N ALA A 97 5.69 -0.86 15.02
CA ALA A 97 4.35 -1.45 14.89
C ALA A 97 4.26 -2.86 15.46
N SER A 98 5.28 -3.69 15.25
CA SER A 98 5.33 -5.05 15.80
C SER A 98 5.46 -5.06 17.32
N GLU A 99 6.18 -4.09 17.90
CA GLU A 99 6.28 -3.92 19.35
C GLU A 99 4.93 -3.53 19.96
N PHE A 100 4.27 -2.48 19.45
CA PHE A 100 2.92 -2.10 19.91
C PHE A 100 1.90 -3.22 19.68
N TRP A 101 1.95 -3.90 18.52
CA TRP A 101 1.09 -5.05 18.21
C TRP A 101 1.24 -6.17 19.23
N ALA A 102 2.47 -6.56 19.56
CA ALA A 102 2.73 -7.59 20.55
C ALA A 102 2.31 -7.15 21.97
N ARG A 103 2.66 -5.92 22.38
CA ARG A 103 2.41 -5.37 23.71
C ARG A 103 0.92 -5.16 24.00
N ASN A 104 0.15 -4.67 23.03
CA ASN A 104 -1.26 -4.32 23.22
C ASN A 104 -2.25 -5.48 22.90
N GLY A 105 -1.75 -6.72 22.75
CA GLY A 105 -2.61 -7.91 22.62
C GLY A 105 -3.01 -8.29 21.19
N ARG A 106 -2.23 -7.90 20.17
CA ARG A 106 -2.41 -8.30 18.76
C ARG A 106 -3.80 -7.95 18.22
N GLY A 107 -4.58 -8.93 17.74
CA GLY A 107 -5.91 -8.75 17.16
C GLY A 107 -6.90 -7.97 18.06
N LEU A 108 -6.73 -8.02 19.39
CA LEU A 108 -7.53 -7.27 20.34
C LEU A 108 -7.46 -5.74 20.13
N ILE A 109 -6.37 -5.22 19.55
CA ILE A 109 -6.23 -3.82 19.12
C ILE A 109 -7.31 -3.49 18.09
N VAL A 110 -7.49 -4.36 17.10
CA VAL A 110 -8.47 -4.18 16.04
C VAL A 110 -9.87 -4.29 16.60
N GLU A 111 -10.16 -5.26 17.47
CA GLU A 111 -11.47 -5.43 18.12
C GLU A 111 -11.86 -4.19 18.94
N ARG A 112 -10.95 -3.66 19.78
CA ARG A 112 -11.17 -2.43 20.54
C ARG A 112 -11.43 -1.23 19.63
N MET A 113 -10.67 -1.07 18.55
CA MET A 113 -10.87 0.03 17.60
C MET A 113 -12.13 -0.10 16.77
N VAL A 114 -12.51 -1.32 16.36
CA VAL A 114 -13.79 -1.61 15.67
C VAL A 114 -14.96 -1.15 16.53
N ALA A 115 -14.97 -1.55 17.80
CA ALA A 115 -16.02 -1.15 18.75
C ALA A 115 -16.02 0.37 19.04
N ARG A 116 -14.85 0.97 19.30
CA ARG A 116 -14.73 2.40 19.66
C ARG A 116 -15.03 3.34 18.50
N LEU A 117 -14.72 2.95 17.25
CA LEU A 117 -14.86 3.80 16.06
C LEU A 117 -16.09 3.45 15.19
N GLY A 118 -16.82 2.37 15.52
CA GLY A 118 -17.98 1.92 14.76
C GLY A 118 -17.63 1.42 13.34
N LEU A 119 -16.48 0.76 13.20
CA LEU A 119 -16.01 0.21 11.92
C LEU A 119 -16.86 -1.01 11.55
N ARG A 120 -17.22 -1.16 10.26
CA ARG A 120 -18.24 -2.13 9.81
C ARG A 120 -17.69 -3.31 9.02
N HIS A 121 -16.52 -3.14 8.44
CA HIS A 121 -15.85 -4.06 7.52
C HIS A 121 -14.35 -4.14 7.86
N THR A 122 -14.00 -3.83 9.10
CA THR A 122 -12.63 -3.93 9.62
C THR A 122 -12.56 -5.16 10.52
N THR A 123 -11.62 -6.06 10.27
CA THR A 123 -11.52 -7.35 10.94
C THR A 123 -10.10 -7.62 11.42
N PRO A 124 -9.91 -8.25 12.59
CA PRO A 124 -8.58 -8.72 13.00
C PRO A 124 -8.03 -9.71 11.96
N PRO A 125 -6.70 -9.85 11.86
CA PRO A 125 -6.11 -10.88 11.02
C PRO A 125 -6.48 -12.27 11.54
N PRO A 126 -6.69 -13.26 10.66
CA PRO A 126 -7.00 -14.63 11.06
C PRO A 126 -5.75 -15.37 11.57
N PRO A 127 -5.92 -16.58 12.15
CA PRO A 127 -4.83 -17.28 12.85
C PRO A 127 -3.62 -17.62 11.97
N ASP A 128 -3.86 -18.01 10.73
CA ASP A 128 -2.88 -18.33 9.69
C ASP A 128 -2.14 -17.10 9.16
N HIS A 129 -2.78 -15.93 9.16
CA HIS A 129 -2.18 -14.65 8.73
C HIS A 129 -1.92 -13.66 9.88
N SER A 130 -1.68 -14.11 11.11
CA SER A 130 -1.71 -13.33 12.38
C SER A 130 -0.84 -12.04 12.54
N GLY A 131 -0.10 -11.60 11.52
CA GLY A 131 0.64 -10.33 11.52
C GLY A 131 -0.27 -9.09 11.41
N TRP A 132 0.15 -7.95 11.98
CA TRP A 132 -0.66 -6.71 11.97
C TRP A 132 -1.12 -6.29 10.57
N GLY A 133 -0.23 -6.35 9.57
CA GLY A 133 -0.54 -5.91 8.20
C GLY A 133 -1.60 -6.74 7.49
N SER A 134 -1.97 -7.88 8.06
CA SER A 134 -3.03 -8.76 7.59
C SER A 134 -4.43 -8.36 8.11
N THR A 135 -4.55 -7.34 8.97
CA THR A 135 -5.86 -6.75 9.34
C THR A 135 -6.66 -6.37 8.10
N GLY A 136 -7.93 -6.76 8.03
CA GLY A 136 -8.84 -6.35 6.96
C GLY A 136 -9.31 -4.91 7.17
N LEU A 137 -9.29 -4.09 6.12
CA LEU A 137 -9.82 -2.72 6.11
C LEU A 137 -10.69 -2.47 4.88
N SER A 138 -11.68 -1.58 5.02
CA SER A 138 -12.45 -1.04 3.89
C SER A 138 -12.22 0.45 3.71
N ALA A 139 -12.48 0.99 2.51
CA ALA A 139 -12.28 2.41 2.24
C ALA A 139 -13.25 3.30 3.05
N GLU A 140 -14.49 2.84 3.30
CA GLU A 140 -15.40 3.56 4.19
C GLU A 140 -14.93 3.59 5.65
N ASP A 141 -14.37 2.49 6.17
CA ASP A 141 -13.87 2.47 7.54
C ASP A 141 -12.61 3.30 7.72
N VAL A 142 -11.72 3.34 6.72
CA VAL A 142 -10.58 4.28 6.74
C VAL A 142 -11.08 5.72 6.77
N VAL A 143 -12.15 6.08 6.05
CA VAL A 143 -12.79 7.40 6.21
C VAL A 143 -13.32 7.61 7.63
N ARG A 144 -13.93 6.60 8.28
CA ARG A 144 -14.37 6.68 9.70
C ARG A 144 -13.18 6.93 10.64
N ILE A 145 -12.04 6.26 10.43
CA ILE A 145 -10.79 6.47 11.20
C ILE A 145 -10.31 7.92 11.07
N TYR A 146 -10.18 8.45 9.86
CA TYR A 146 -9.74 9.85 9.66
C TYR A 146 -10.73 10.86 10.24
N ARG A 147 -12.04 10.63 10.11
CA ARG A 147 -13.07 11.49 10.74
C ARG A 147 -12.94 11.48 12.27
N TYR A 148 -12.73 10.32 12.90
CA TYR A 148 -12.47 10.27 14.34
C TYR A 148 -11.24 11.10 14.71
N ILE A 149 -10.11 10.89 14.04
CA ILE A 149 -8.85 11.63 14.29
C ILE A 149 -9.05 13.15 14.20
N LEU A 150 -9.75 13.60 13.17
CA LEU A 150 -9.92 15.03 12.86
C LEU A 150 -11.00 15.69 13.73
N ASP A 151 -12.15 15.05 13.86
CA ASP A 151 -13.39 15.68 14.30
C ASP A 151 -13.76 15.34 15.76
N ALA A 152 -13.29 14.20 16.29
CA ALA A 152 -13.73 13.68 17.60
C ALA A 152 -12.58 13.38 18.60
N ALA A 153 -11.38 13.09 18.14
CA ALA A 153 -10.28 12.69 19.00
C ALA A 153 -9.85 13.84 19.96
N PRO A 154 -9.42 13.52 21.20
CA PRO A 154 -8.83 14.49 22.11
C PRO A 154 -7.66 15.23 21.47
N ALA A 155 -7.47 16.51 21.82
CA ALA A 155 -6.47 17.36 21.16
C ALA A 155 -5.04 16.76 21.16
N PRO A 156 -4.52 16.13 22.25
CA PRO A 156 -3.21 15.47 22.22
C PRO A 156 -3.12 14.35 21.18
N VAL A 157 -4.17 13.53 21.06
CA VAL A 157 -4.25 12.40 20.12
C VAL A 157 -4.35 12.91 18.68
N ARG A 158 -5.26 13.85 18.39
CA ARG A 158 -5.38 14.49 17.07
C ARG A 158 -4.05 15.12 16.65
N ASN A 159 -3.38 15.83 17.55
CA ASN A 159 -2.11 16.49 17.27
C ASN A 159 -1.00 15.46 17.00
N LEU A 160 -0.89 14.37 17.77
CA LEU A 160 0.04 13.28 17.48
C LEU A 160 -0.20 12.72 16.07
N MET A 161 -1.44 12.32 15.77
CA MET A 161 -1.78 11.67 14.51
C MET A 161 -1.53 12.62 13.32
N MET A 162 -2.22 13.75 13.27
CA MET A 162 -2.18 14.63 12.10
C MET A 162 -0.83 15.30 11.87
N ARG A 163 -0.07 15.61 12.94
CA ARG A 163 1.30 16.11 12.78
C ARG A 163 2.18 15.08 12.07
N ASN A 164 2.15 13.83 12.52
CA ASN A 164 2.99 12.78 11.94
C ASN A 164 2.57 12.39 10.53
N LEU A 165 1.28 12.43 10.20
CA LEU A 165 0.80 12.20 8.84
C LEU A 165 1.16 13.37 7.89
N HIS A 166 1.20 14.62 8.38
CA HIS A 166 1.74 15.76 7.61
C HIS A 166 3.27 15.68 7.43
N GLU A 167 3.99 15.23 8.47
CA GLU A 167 5.44 15.01 8.47
C GLU A 167 5.82 13.62 7.90
N SER A 168 4.93 12.99 7.12
CA SER A 168 5.21 11.72 6.42
C SER A 168 6.46 11.85 5.54
N THR A 169 7.38 10.89 5.67
CA THR A 169 8.68 10.95 5.01
C THR A 169 8.60 10.46 3.57
N ARG A 170 9.63 10.77 2.78
CA ARG A 170 9.76 10.23 1.42
C ARG A 170 9.86 8.69 1.46
N CYS A 171 10.69 8.16 2.36
CA CYS A 171 11.06 6.75 2.41
C CYS A 171 10.49 6.08 3.65
N GLY A 172 10.06 4.82 3.53
CA GLY A 172 9.84 3.95 4.68
C GLY A 172 11.17 3.57 5.34
N THR A 173 11.15 3.07 6.58
CA THR A 173 12.37 2.52 7.22
C THR A 173 12.85 1.22 6.57
N ASP A 174 11.97 0.54 5.83
CA ASP A 174 12.27 -0.57 4.92
C ASP A 174 12.89 -0.12 3.58
N GLY A 175 13.02 1.19 3.35
CA GLY A 175 13.57 1.75 2.13
C GLY A 175 12.59 1.83 0.95
N PHE A 176 11.30 1.54 1.09
CA PHE A 176 10.33 1.76 0.00
C PHE A 176 9.99 3.26 -0.17
N ASP A 177 9.73 3.71 -1.41
CA ASP A 177 9.39 5.12 -1.67
C ASP A 177 7.89 5.38 -1.47
N GLN A 178 7.54 6.06 -0.38
CA GLN A 178 6.18 6.46 -0.03
C GLN A 178 5.58 7.54 -0.98
N SER A 179 6.30 7.97 -2.02
CA SER A 179 5.93 9.06 -2.94
C SER A 179 5.03 8.59 -4.10
N PHE A 180 3.91 7.98 -3.76
CA PHE A 180 2.86 7.56 -4.70
C PHE A 180 1.48 8.02 -4.22
N GLY A 181 0.45 7.76 -5.02
CA GLY A 181 -0.93 8.04 -4.63
C GLY A 181 -1.14 9.53 -4.37
N ILE A 182 -1.72 9.89 -3.22
CA ILE A 182 -2.03 11.28 -2.86
C ILE A 182 -0.81 12.20 -2.98
N ARG A 183 0.36 11.77 -2.51
CA ARG A 183 1.61 12.58 -2.49
C ARG A 183 2.15 12.93 -3.88
N SER A 184 1.79 12.16 -4.91
CA SER A 184 2.26 12.35 -6.29
C SER A 184 1.14 12.67 -7.27
N ALA A 185 -0.13 12.52 -6.86
CA ALA A 185 -1.29 12.95 -7.61
C ALA A 185 -1.47 14.48 -7.54
N PHE A 186 -1.16 15.09 -6.40
CA PHE A 186 -1.45 16.50 -6.09
C PHE A 186 -0.24 17.24 -5.50
N THR A 187 -0.08 18.53 -5.83
CA THR A 187 0.91 19.42 -5.19
C THR A 187 0.38 20.12 -3.94
N THR A 188 -0.93 20.04 -3.69
CA THR A 188 -1.55 20.61 -2.49
C THR A 188 -1.03 19.88 -1.25
N ARG A 189 -0.80 20.63 -0.16
CA ARG A 189 -0.49 20.07 1.15
C ARG A 189 -1.49 18.96 1.52
N SER A 190 -0.95 17.86 2.01
CA SER A 190 -1.67 16.68 2.44
C SER A 190 -1.13 16.17 3.78
N ALA A 191 -1.86 15.25 4.41
CA ALA A 191 -1.36 14.36 5.45
C ALA A 191 -1.64 12.93 4.96
N VAL A 192 -0.68 12.01 5.00
CA VAL A 192 -0.90 10.66 4.45
C VAL A 192 -0.42 9.53 5.36
N LYS A 193 -1.13 8.40 5.32
CA LYS A 193 -0.57 7.09 5.63
C LYS A 193 -0.68 6.20 4.39
N GLN A 194 0.46 5.70 3.97
CA GLN A 194 0.62 4.75 2.88
C GLN A 194 0.68 3.30 3.42
N GLY A 195 0.38 2.32 2.56
CA GLY A 195 0.62 0.89 2.82
C GLY A 195 1.03 0.13 1.56
N TRP A 196 1.90 -0.86 1.71
CA TRP A 196 2.37 -1.75 0.64
C TRP A 196 2.66 -3.14 1.18
N VAL A 197 2.55 -4.19 0.35
CA VAL A 197 2.91 -5.57 0.71
C VAL A 197 3.14 -6.46 -0.53
N ASN A 198 3.89 -7.54 -0.36
CA ASN A 198 4.25 -8.55 -1.37
C ASN A 198 5.09 -8.02 -2.57
N PHE A 199 5.91 -6.98 -2.36
CA PHE A 199 6.84 -6.43 -3.36
C PHE A 199 8.32 -6.80 -3.05
N GLY A 200 8.56 -7.91 -2.34
CA GLY A 200 9.84 -8.24 -1.72
C GLY A 200 10.09 -7.52 -0.39
N ASP A 201 11.12 -7.98 0.34
CA ASP A 201 11.60 -7.37 1.60
C ASP A 201 12.34 -6.02 1.33
N SER A 202 12.66 -5.68 0.08
CA SER A 202 13.36 -4.46 -0.30
C SER A 202 13.08 -4.10 -1.77
N PRO A 203 12.90 -2.81 -2.11
CA PRO A 203 12.65 -2.41 -3.49
C PRO A 203 13.91 -2.56 -4.36
N ARG A 204 13.71 -2.83 -5.66
CA ARG A 204 14.78 -2.82 -6.68
C ARG A 204 15.63 -1.54 -6.65
N HIS A 205 15.01 -0.41 -6.30
CA HIS A 205 15.66 0.90 -6.16
C HIS A 205 15.34 1.48 -4.77
N PRO A 206 16.23 1.30 -3.77
CA PRO A 206 16.06 1.83 -2.43
C PRO A 206 15.76 3.33 -2.38
N CYS A 207 14.62 3.69 -1.78
CA CYS A 207 14.31 5.05 -1.38
C CYS A 207 15.22 5.44 -0.24
N THR A 208 15.92 6.54 -0.47
CA THR A 208 17.04 6.96 0.34
C THR A 208 17.06 8.49 0.37
N SER A 209 17.63 9.07 1.42
CA SER A 209 18.09 10.47 1.42
C SER A 209 19.48 10.55 0.77
N GLU A 210 19.66 9.81 -0.33
CA GLU A 210 20.92 9.20 -0.82
C GLU A 210 21.42 7.99 0.02
N ALA A 211 22.20 7.08 -0.60
CA ALA A 211 21.81 5.66 -0.83
C ALA A 211 22.04 4.53 0.25
N ALA A 212 21.07 3.57 0.32
CA ALA A 212 21.00 2.11 0.68
C ALA A 212 21.63 1.54 2.00
N VAL A 213 21.15 0.46 2.70
CA VAL A 213 19.97 -0.47 2.68
C VAL A 213 19.87 -1.34 3.98
N GLY A 214 18.67 -1.83 4.38
CA GLY A 214 18.41 -3.13 5.11
C GLY A 214 17.64 -3.08 6.47
N ALA A 215 16.79 -4.06 6.90
CA ALA A 215 16.25 -5.31 6.31
C ALA A 215 15.12 -6.06 7.15
N ARG A 216 14.34 -7.01 6.54
CA ARG A 216 13.74 -8.32 7.04
C ARG A 216 12.23 -8.55 7.49
N ARG A 217 11.62 -9.64 6.91
CA ARG A 217 10.60 -10.67 7.42
C ARG A 217 9.06 -10.37 7.38
N ALA A 218 8.07 -11.30 7.19
CA ALA A 218 7.91 -12.67 6.57
C ALA A 218 6.42 -13.24 6.65
N ALA A 219 6.03 -14.26 5.83
CA ALA A 219 4.82 -15.19 5.86
C ALA A 219 3.47 -14.75 5.16
N THR A 220 2.91 -15.35 4.07
CA THR A 220 2.18 -16.67 3.80
C THR A 220 0.76 -16.81 4.42
N ASN A 221 -0.33 -17.42 3.85
CA ASN A 221 -0.69 -18.11 2.56
C ASN A 221 -2.25 -18.34 2.34
N GLU A 222 -2.74 -18.60 1.10
CA GLU A 222 -4.12 -19.09 0.66
C GLU A 222 -5.31 -18.07 0.54
N PRO A 223 -6.34 -18.32 -0.32
CA PRO A 223 -7.31 -17.31 -0.77
C PRO A 223 -8.54 -17.16 0.14
N GLU A 224 -8.45 -16.17 1.02
CA GLU A 224 -9.49 -15.70 1.92
C GLU A 224 -10.50 -14.70 1.27
N PRO A 225 -11.56 -14.26 1.99
CA PRO A 225 -12.37 -13.10 1.59
C PRO A 225 -11.58 -11.80 1.42
N ILE A 226 -10.35 -11.74 1.94
CA ILE A 226 -9.35 -10.71 1.67
C ILE A 226 -8.25 -11.34 0.80
N ASP A 227 -7.77 -10.58 -0.19
CA ASP A 227 -6.65 -10.98 -1.04
C ASP A 227 -5.32 -10.72 -0.31
N TYR A 228 -4.65 -11.81 0.12
CA TYR A 228 -3.32 -11.77 0.75
C TYR A 228 -2.18 -12.14 -0.22
N GLY A 229 -2.51 -12.68 -1.40
CA GLY A 229 -1.53 -13.19 -2.36
C GLY A 229 -1.07 -12.13 -3.35
N SER A 230 -1.98 -11.30 -3.86
CA SER A 230 -1.63 -10.22 -4.78
C SER A 230 -0.76 -9.14 -4.12
N VAL A 231 -0.01 -8.41 -4.95
CA VAL A 231 0.68 -7.21 -4.49
C VAL A 231 -0.34 -6.12 -4.17
N ALA A 232 -0.21 -5.48 -3.00
CA ALA A 232 -1.16 -4.46 -2.56
C ALA A 232 -0.43 -3.14 -2.35
N LEU A 233 -0.99 -2.04 -2.89
CA LEU A 233 -0.45 -0.69 -2.72
C LEU A 233 -1.61 0.25 -2.39
N HIS A 234 -1.49 1.04 -1.33
CA HIS A 234 -2.60 1.77 -0.73
C HIS A 234 -2.21 3.20 -0.39
N THR A 235 -3.06 4.15 -0.76
CA THR A 235 -2.89 5.56 -0.39
C THR A 235 -4.10 6.09 0.37
N THR A 236 -3.85 6.68 1.52
CA THR A 236 -4.89 7.23 2.40
C THR A 236 -4.40 8.52 3.02
N GLY A 237 -5.31 9.47 3.23
CA GLY A 237 -4.91 10.75 3.80
C GLY A 237 -5.94 11.85 3.63
N THR A 238 -5.48 13.06 3.90
CA THR A 238 -6.21 14.31 3.77
C THR A 238 -5.57 15.18 2.71
N VAL A 239 -6.38 15.95 1.97
CA VAL A 239 -5.94 16.89 0.94
C VAL A 239 -6.68 18.21 1.11
N GLY A 240 -5.98 19.31 0.89
CA GLY A 240 -6.56 20.66 0.94
C GLY A 240 -6.34 21.38 2.27
N ARG A 241 -6.72 22.66 2.30
CA ARG A 241 -6.60 23.51 3.49
C ARG A 241 -7.41 22.92 4.65
N HIS A 242 -6.80 22.86 5.84
CA HIS A 242 -7.40 22.31 7.06
C HIS A 242 -7.93 20.87 6.92
N ASP A 243 -7.23 20.04 6.13
CA ASP A 243 -7.52 18.63 5.97
C ASP A 243 -8.94 18.37 5.45
N ARG A 244 -9.40 19.23 4.54
CA ARG A 244 -10.79 19.28 4.06
C ARG A 244 -11.28 17.93 3.51
N THR A 245 -10.54 17.32 2.61
CA THR A 245 -11.01 16.13 1.89
C THR A 245 -10.20 14.92 2.31
N ILE A 246 -10.87 13.92 2.87
CA ILE A 246 -10.29 12.60 3.12
C ILE A 246 -10.34 11.82 1.80
N VAL A 247 -9.21 11.27 1.38
CA VAL A 247 -9.05 10.46 0.17
C VAL A 247 -8.52 9.09 0.58
N VAL A 248 -9.16 8.04 0.10
CA VAL A 248 -8.79 6.64 0.35
C VAL A 248 -8.85 5.87 -0.96
N VAL A 249 -7.73 5.25 -1.34
CA VAL A 249 -7.63 4.30 -2.45
C VAL A 249 -6.85 3.08 -1.95
N LEU A 250 -7.58 2.02 -1.63
CA LEU A 250 -7.05 0.69 -1.37
C LEU A 250 -6.98 -0.05 -2.71
N SER A 251 -5.92 -0.80 -2.98
CA SER A 251 -5.80 -1.57 -4.22
C SER A 251 -4.91 -2.80 -4.14
N THR A 252 -5.31 -3.86 -4.84
CA THR A 252 -4.43 -4.96 -5.25
C THR A 252 -4.20 -4.93 -6.76
N HIS A 253 -3.06 -5.46 -7.19
CA HIS A 253 -2.66 -5.51 -8.60
C HIS A 253 -2.35 -6.95 -8.99
N ARG A 254 -2.58 -7.29 -10.26
CA ARG A 254 -2.29 -8.62 -10.80
C ARG A 254 -0.85 -9.06 -10.50
N PRO A 255 -0.59 -10.36 -10.32
CA PRO A 255 0.77 -10.90 -10.25
C PRO A 255 1.65 -10.41 -11.41
N GLY A 256 2.94 -10.27 -11.16
CA GLY A 256 3.88 -9.72 -12.15
C GLY A 256 3.90 -8.18 -12.24
N THR A 257 3.09 -7.45 -11.45
CA THR A 257 3.08 -5.98 -11.42
C THR A 257 4.13 -5.45 -10.45
N SER A 258 5.11 -4.69 -10.94
CA SER A 258 6.16 -4.11 -10.08
C SER A 258 5.65 -2.99 -9.16
N TYR A 259 6.39 -2.68 -8.09
CA TYR A 259 6.12 -1.54 -7.21
C TYR A 259 5.95 -0.22 -7.98
N ALA A 260 6.81 0.01 -9.00
CA ALA A 260 6.74 1.21 -9.84
C ALA A 260 5.50 1.23 -10.76
N GLN A 261 5.08 0.07 -11.29
CA GLN A 261 3.85 -0.07 -12.08
C GLN A 261 2.60 0.13 -11.22
N ALA A 262 2.54 -0.49 -10.04
CA ALA A 262 1.46 -0.31 -9.07
C ALA A 262 1.37 1.15 -8.59
N GLY A 263 2.51 1.77 -8.27
CA GLY A 263 2.60 3.18 -7.87
C GLY A 263 2.12 4.14 -8.96
N PHE A 264 2.49 3.89 -10.21
CA PHE A 264 2.01 4.66 -11.36
C PHE A 264 0.49 4.52 -11.57
N ALA A 265 -0.04 3.29 -11.54
CA ALA A 265 -1.47 3.02 -11.70
C ALA A 265 -2.30 3.67 -10.57
N LEU A 266 -1.91 3.43 -9.32
CA LEU A 266 -2.56 3.99 -8.13
C LEU A 266 -2.52 5.53 -8.13
N THR A 267 -1.41 6.15 -8.52
CA THR A 267 -1.30 7.62 -8.58
C THR A 267 -2.22 8.21 -9.65
N ASN A 268 -2.26 7.60 -10.85
CA ASN A 268 -3.13 8.10 -11.93
C ASN A 268 -4.62 7.93 -11.58
N LEU A 269 -5.01 6.83 -10.94
CA LEU A 269 -6.36 6.64 -10.43
C LEU A 269 -6.70 7.68 -9.35
N THR A 270 -5.82 7.87 -8.37
CA THR A 270 -5.99 8.87 -7.29
C THR A 270 -6.16 10.28 -7.86
N ARG A 271 -5.44 10.60 -8.94
CA ARG A 271 -5.47 11.90 -9.62
C ARG A 271 -6.80 12.19 -10.35
N SER A 272 -7.53 11.18 -10.84
CA SER A 272 -8.81 11.39 -11.54
C SER A 272 -10.01 11.58 -10.60
N LEU A 273 -9.80 11.44 -9.29
CA LEU A 273 -10.83 11.57 -8.26
C LEU A 273 -11.27 13.02 -8.01
N PRO A 274 -12.54 13.25 -7.65
CA PRO A 274 -13.06 14.59 -7.35
C PRO A 274 -12.62 15.06 -5.95
N VAL A 275 -11.46 15.69 -5.85
CA VAL A 275 -10.86 16.17 -4.57
C VAL A 275 -10.85 17.71 -4.51
N PRO A 276 -11.83 18.37 -3.85
CA PRO A 276 -11.90 19.83 -3.78
C PRO A 276 -10.67 20.50 -3.16
N GLY A 277 -10.13 21.51 -3.84
CA GLY A 277 -8.92 22.22 -3.39
C GLY A 277 -7.61 21.47 -3.65
N ALA A 278 -7.65 20.29 -4.27
CA ALA A 278 -6.46 19.65 -4.79
C ALA A 278 -5.99 20.29 -6.11
N VAL A 279 -4.70 20.56 -6.21
CA VAL A 279 -4.02 20.99 -7.45
C VAL A 279 -3.30 19.78 -8.01
N PRO A 280 -3.68 19.25 -9.18
CA PRO A 280 -3.02 18.09 -9.77
C PRO A 280 -1.55 18.37 -10.12
N ALA A 281 -0.65 17.45 -9.76
CA ALA A 281 0.79 17.50 -10.04
C ALA A 281 1.12 17.42 -11.56
N PRO A 282 2.39 17.48 -11.99
CA PRO A 282 2.77 17.00 -13.31
C PRO A 282 2.37 15.53 -13.54
N ARG A 283 2.34 15.07 -14.80
CA ARG A 283 2.15 13.64 -15.10
C ARG A 283 3.42 12.88 -14.71
N LEU A 284 3.26 11.71 -14.08
CA LEU A 284 4.39 10.83 -13.80
C LEU A 284 4.99 10.25 -15.10
N PRO A 285 6.31 10.00 -15.15
CA PRO A 285 6.90 9.18 -16.21
C PRO A 285 6.32 7.75 -16.16
N ARG A 286 6.26 7.09 -17.32
CA ARG A 286 5.83 5.69 -17.37
C ARG A 286 6.94 4.78 -16.82
N PRO A 287 6.61 3.77 -15.99
CA PRO A 287 7.57 2.80 -15.49
C PRO A 287 8.01 1.81 -16.57
N GLU A 288 9.06 1.05 -16.28
CA GLU A 288 9.64 0.06 -17.19
C GLU A 288 8.61 -1.08 -17.52
N PRO A 289 8.46 -1.47 -18.80
CA PRO A 289 7.59 -2.57 -19.19
C PRO A 289 8.21 -3.94 -18.85
N GLY A 290 7.35 -4.94 -18.71
CA GLY A 290 7.72 -6.32 -18.36
C GLY A 290 6.89 -6.86 -17.20
N LEU A 291 7.01 -8.16 -16.97
CA LEU A 291 6.53 -8.82 -15.75
C LEU A 291 7.67 -8.86 -14.72
N TRP A 292 7.33 -8.60 -13.47
CA TRP A 292 8.26 -8.45 -12.36
C TRP A 292 7.78 -9.26 -11.17
N PHE A 293 8.65 -10.11 -10.63
CA PHE A 293 8.33 -10.96 -9.48
C PHE A 293 9.38 -10.76 -8.38
N GLY A 294 8.93 -10.69 -7.12
CA GLY A 294 9.80 -10.72 -5.95
C GLY A 294 10.53 -12.05 -5.81
N THR A 295 11.44 -12.15 -4.85
CA THR A 295 12.21 -13.38 -4.55
C THR A 295 12.28 -13.63 -3.04
N TRP A 296 12.05 -14.87 -2.61
CA TRP A 296 12.05 -15.23 -1.17
C TRP A 296 13.46 -15.29 -0.55
N SER A 297 14.47 -15.55 -1.38
CA SER A 297 15.82 -15.92 -0.94
C SER A 297 16.84 -14.83 -1.27
N SER A 298 17.93 -14.83 -0.50
CA SER A 298 19.13 -14.06 -0.82
C SER A 298 20.08 -14.89 -1.67
N GLU A 299 20.87 -14.20 -2.49
CA GLU A 299 21.99 -14.76 -3.26
C GLU A 299 21.60 -15.96 -4.13
N VAL A 300 20.48 -15.84 -4.84
CA VAL A 300 19.96 -16.93 -5.67
C VAL A 300 20.82 -17.08 -6.93
N PRO A 301 21.41 -18.26 -7.21
CA PRO A 301 22.25 -18.45 -8.37
C PRO A 301 21.42 -18.44 -9.66
N VAL A 302 21.83 -17.63 -10.63
CA VAL A 302 21.29 -17.63 -11.99
C VAL A 302 22.19 -18.48 -12.88
N ARG A 303 21.58 -19.42 -13.59
CA ARG A 303 22.24 -20.54 -14.29
C ARG A 303 22.17 -20.36 -15.80
N ALA A 304 23.21 -20.76 -16.53
CA ALA A 304 23.24 -20.66 -18.00
C ALA A 304 22.15 -21.51 -18.67
N ALA A 305 21.72 -22.60 -18.02
CA ALA A 305 20.61 -23.46 -18.44
C ALA A 305 19.71 -23.79 -17.23
N ALA A 306 18.57 -24.43 -17.47
CA ALA A 306 17.59 -24.86 -16.46
C ALA A 306 18.07 -26.09 -15.63
N THR A 307 19.28 -26.00 -15.07
CA THR A 307 19.92 -27.04 -14.24
C THR A 307 20.99 -26.42 -13.34
N ASN A 308 21.09 -26.92 -12.10
CA ASN A 308 22.11 -26.55 -11.13
C ASN A 308 23.53 -26.93 -11.57
N SER A 309 23.66 -27.92 -12.47
CA SER A 309 24.95 -28.35 -13.02
C SER A 309 25.57 -27.34 -14.00
N SER A 310 24.76 -26.42 -14.55
CA SER A 310 25.26 -25.43 -15.51
C SER A 310 25.97 -24.25 -14.83
N THR A 311 26.80 -23.56 -15.61
CA THR A 311 27.56 -22.38 -15.18
C THR A 311 26.66 -21.34 -14.54
N GLN A 312 27.06 -20.83 -13.38
CA GLN A 312 26.40 -19.68 -12.77
C GLN A 312 26.82 -18.41 -13.52
N VAL A 313 25.86 -17.73 -14.15
CA VAL A 313 26.07 -16.51 -14.95
C VAL A 313 25.84 -15.23 -14.14
N GLY A 314 25.18 -15.36 -12.98
CA GLY A 314 24.94 -14.24 -12.08
C GLY A 314 24.30 -14.70 -10.78
N THR A 315 23.90 -13.73 -9.97
CA THR A 315 23.25 -13.94 -8.67
C THR A 315 22.19 -12.87 -8.49
N VAL A 316 20.97 -13.25 -8.09
CA VAL A 316 19.95 -12.28 -7.70
C VAL A 316 20.26 -11.75 -6.29
N PRO A 317 20.43 -10.43 -6.09
CA PRO A 317 20.61 -9.82 -4.78
C PRO A 317 19.39 -10.06 -3.87
N SER A 318 19.54 -9.83 -2.57
CA SER A 318 18.53 -10.24 -1.59
C SER A 318 17.14 -9.63 -1.79
N ARG A 319 16.17 -10.48 -2.13
CA ARG A 319 14.72 -10.24 -2.00
C ARG A 319 14.20 -9.00 -2.73
N GLN A 320 14.76 -8.73 -3.91
CA GLN A 320 14.26 -7.70 -4.82
C GLN A 320 13.32 -8.28 -5.88
N GLU A 321 12.55 -7.39 -6.51
CA GLU A 321 11.88 -7.65 -7.79
C GLU A 321 12.92 -7.91 -8.90
N VAL A 322 12.68 -8.93 -9.71
CA VAL A 322 13.43 -9.22 -10.94
C VAL A 322 12.50 -9.29 -12.15
N ARG A 323 12.96 -8.81 -13.31
CA ARG A 323 12.24 -8.96 -14.57
C ARG A 323 12.31 -10.40 -15.04
N VAL A 324 11.21 -10.92 -15.54
CA VAL A 324 11.11 -12.24 -16.16
C VAL A 324 10.66 -12.12 -17.62
N SER A 325 11.02 -13.08 -18.47
CA SER A 325 10.57 -13.11 -19.88
C SER A 325 9.91 -14.41 -20.33
N CYS A 326 10.43 -15.57 -19.92
CA CYS A 326 9.85 -16.88 -20.24
C CYS A 326 10.24 -17.92 -19.19
N GLN A 327 9.52 -19.04 -19.14
CA GLN A 327 9.80 -20.16 -18.23
C GLN A 327 9.83 -21.50 -18.97
N ILE A 328 10.56 -22.48 -18.43
CA ILE A 328 10.77 -23.80 -19.03
C ILE A 328 10.86 -24.85 -17.92
N GLN A 329 10.50 -26.10 -18.19
CA GLN A 329 10.78 -27.22 -17.29
C GLN A 329 12.23 -27.67 -17.46
N GLY A 330 12.90 -28.00 -16.35
CA GLY A 330 14.29 -28.40 -16.30
C GLY A 330 14.55 -29.39 -15.17
N GLU A 331 15.69 -29.25 -14.49
CA GLU A 331 16.02 -30.05 -13.31
C GLU A 331 15.05 -29.77 -12.15
N GLU A 332 14.50 -30.81 -11.51
CA GLU A 332 13.72 -30.66 -10.26
C GLU A 332 14.63 -30.15 -9.14
N VAL A 333 14.34 -28.97 -8.61
CA VAL A 333 15.03 -28.41 -7.45
C VAL A 333 14.20 -28.66 -6.20
N VAL A 334 14.82 -29.27 -5.19
CA VAL A 334 14.20 -29.56 -3.90
C VAL A 334 14.86 -28.72 -2.79
N ARG A 335 14.06 -28.01 -1.99
CA ARG A 335 14.51 -27.36 -0.75
C ARG A 335 13.48 -27.59 0.36
N GLY A 336 13.89 -28.30 1.40
CA GLY A 336 12.99 -28.69 2.49
C GLY A 336 11.85 -29.56 1.94
N ASN A 337 10.61 -29.12 2.16
CA ASN A 337 9.42 -29.82 1.66
C ASN A 337 8.96 -29.33 0.27
N THR A 338 9.58 -28.27 -0.26
CA THR A 338 9.21 -27.68 -1.56
C THR A 338 10.04 -28.28 -2.69
N ARG A 339 9.37 -28.64 -3.80
CA ARG A 339 9.98 -29.14 -5.03
C ARG A 339 9.45 -28.34 -6.22
N ASN A 340 10.31 -27.99 -7.17
CA ASN A 340 9.90 -27.27 -8.38
C ASN A 340 10.84 -27.58 -9.56
N ASP A 341 10.27 -28.02 -10.67
CA ASP A 341 10.93 -28.34 -11.94
C ASP A 341 10.91 -27.19 -12.95
N TRP A 342 10.17 -26.10 -12.67
CA TRP A 342 10.16 -24.91 -13.50
C TRP A 342 11.34 -23.99 -13.22
N TRP A 343 11.84 -23.37 -14.29
CA TRP A 343 12.90 -22.39 -14.29
C TRP A 343 12.49 -21.21 -15.16
N THR A 344 12.73 -19.98 -14.69
CA THR A 344 12.37 -18.74 -15.40
C THR A 344 13.63 -17.99 -15.83
N TYR A 345 13.65 -17.51 -17.07
CA TYR A 345 14.72 -16.69 -17.61
C TYR A 345 14.62 -15.24 -17.12
N LEU A 346 15.74 -14.74 -16.61
CA LEU A 346 15.95 -13.38 -16.14
C LEU A 346 16.77 -12.61 -17.19
N PRO A 347 16.15 -11.82 -18.09
CA PRO A 347 16.85 -11.15 -19.18
C PRO A 347 17.93 -10.17 -18.69
N ASP A 348 17.75 -9.57 -17.52
CA ASP A 348 18.71 -8.63 -16.92
C ASP A 348 20.02 -9.31 -16.46
N LEU A 349 20.03 -10.65 -16.32
CA LEU A 349 21.16 -11.46 -15.85
C LEU A 349 21.59 -12.56 -16.84
N GLY A 350 20.90 -12.68 -17.99
CA GLY A 350 21.29 -13.59 -19.07
C GLY A 350 21.15 -15.09 -18.78
N GLY A 351 20.28 -15.50 -17.84
CA GLY A 351 20.13 -16.91 -17.48
C GLY A 351 18.87 -17.25 -16.68
N TYR A 352 18.78 -18.50 -16.26
CA TYR A 352 17.63 -19.12 -15.62
C TYR A 352 17.75 -19.17 -14.09
N MET A 353 16.65 -18.91 -13.40
CA MET A 353 16.49 -19.11 -11.96
C MET A 353 15.36 -20.13 -11.72
N SER A 354 15.59 -21.11 -10.85
CA SER A 354 14.54 -22.09 -10.50
C SER A 354 13.37 -21.39 -9.82
N ASN A 355 12.15 -21.79 -10.17
CA ASN A 355 10.95 -21.10 -9.72
C ASN A 355 10.71 -21.21 -8.20
N ILE A 356 11.37 -22.15 -7.52
CA ILE A 356 11.37 -22.28 -6.04
C ILE A 356 11.84 -21.02 -5.30
N PHE A 357 12.45 -20.06 -6.00
CA PHE A 357 13.00 -18.84 -5.43
C PHE A 357 12.15 -17.58 -5.62
N PHE A 358 11.10 -17.59 -6.46
CA PHE A 358 10.21 -16.43 -6.63
C PHE A 358 9.20 -16.30 -5.50
N GLU A 359 8.82 -15.06 -5.21
CA GLU A 359 7.70 -14.69 -4.34
C GLU A 359 6.35 -14.95 -5.03
N TYR A 360 6.04 -16.23 -5.26
CA TYR A 360 4.84 -16.68 -5.95
C TYR A 360 4.39 -18.06 -5.39
N PRO A 361 3.07 -18.33 -5.25
CA PRO A 361 2.59 -19.55 -4.57
C PRO A 361 2.66 -20.81 -5.43
N ASP A 362 2.44 -20.70 -6.75
CA ASP A 362 2.44 -21.87 -7.64
C ASP A 362 3.85 -22.18 -8.17
N ASN A 363 4.09 -23.44 -8.56
CA ASN A 363 5.36 -23.82 -9.18
C ASN A 363 5.64 -23.07 -10.50
N ARG A 364 4.60 -22.69 -11.24
CA ARG A 364 4.67 -22.00 -12.52
C ARG A 364 4.15 -20.57 -12.37
N LEU A 365 4.94 -19.58 -12.78
CA LEU A 365 4.54 -18.17 -12.70
C LEU A 365 3.36 -17.88 -13.65
N ALA A 366 2.33 -17.19 -13.15
CA ALA A 366 1.23 -16.72 -13.98
C ALA A 366 1.70 -15.72 -15.05
N ASP A 367 1.01 -15.70 -16.19
CA ASP A 367 1.24 -14.84 -17.36
C ASP A 367 2.65 -14.91 -18.01
N VAL A 368 3.59 -15.68 -17.47
CA VAL A 368 4.92 -15.90 -18.06
C VAL A 368 4.85 -16.98 -19.16
N PRO A 369 5.20 -16.67 -20.42
CA PRO A 369 5.13 -17.62 -21.53
C PRO A 369 6.17 -18.74 -21.39
N VAL A 370 5.96 -19.84 -22.11
CA VAL A 370 6.98 -20.90 -22.23
C VAL A 370 8.12 -20.40 -23.13
N CYS A 371 9.37 -20.72 -22.80
CA CYS A 371 10.51 -20.37 -23.65
C CYS A 371 10.45 -21.09 -25.01
N THR A 372 10.86 -20.39 -26.07
CA THR A 372 10.88 -20.86 -27.47
C THR A 372 12.25 -21.35 -27.90
#